data_AF-A0A2E3Q3X4-F1
#
_entry.id   AF-A0A2E3Q3X4-F1
#
_cell.length_a   1.000
_cell.length_b   1.000
_cell.length_c   1.000
_cell.angle_alpha   90.00
_cell.angle_beta   90.00
_cell.angle_gamma   90.00
#
_symmetry.space_group_name_H-M   'P 1'
#
loop_
_entity.id
_entity.type
_entity.pdbx_description
1 polymer ?
#
loop_
_entity_poly.entity_id
_entity_poly.type
_entity_poly.pdbx_seq_one_letter_code
_entity_poly.pdbx_strand_id
1 'polypeptide(L)'
;MSMPPARRMHQSSRSPGMRPPSSIRTAVTLAIAAMLTACAPNDRLETLEGWQSYGDAVPVESTVHIAALGAMNGESTAIEGWVEGVCMKKGCWMKVREGEDEVLVRFRDYGFFVPRNARGRRTVIEGVPQVRVFDVEQRRHLASDAGATEAEIAAITEPETQVVFMADGVWIQGGGLDEPYAPPAPEGPCPLDKEPNVSEDR
;
A
#
# COMPACT_ATOMS: atom_id res chain seq x y z
N MET A 1 85.89 22.97 -28.69
CA MET A 1 86.68 23.45 -27.54
C MET A 1 86.04 22.89 -26.27
N SER A 2 86.89 22.37 -25.38
CA SER A 2 86.64 21.89 -24.00
C SER A 2 85.75 20.65 -23.83
N MET A 3 86.31 19.45 -23.66
CA MET A 3 86.92 18.89 -22.43
C MET A 3 85.89 18.20 -21.49
N PRO A 4 86.30 17.16 -20.74
CA PRO A 4 85.61 15.87 -20.70
C PRO A 4 85.18 15.48 -19.25
N PRO A 5 85.54 14.32 -18.66
CA PRO A 5 84.76 13.08 -18.64
C PRO A 5 84.44 12.54 -17.22
N ALA A 6 83.85 11.33 -17.22
CA ALA A 6 84.25 10.18 -16.39
C ALA A 6 83.60 9.91 -15.03
N ARG A 7 83.24 8.62 -14.90
CA ARG A 7 83.41 7.70 -13.75
C ARG A 7 82.56 8.06 -12.50
N ARG A 8 82.20 7.15 -11.62
CA ARG A 8 82.77 5.85 -11.25
C ARG A 8 81.69 5.01 -10.54
N MET A 9 81.87 3.70 -10.66
CA MET A 9 81.33 2.65 -9.80
C MET A 9 81.53 2.93 -8.30
N HIS A 10 80.72 2.31 -7.43
CA HIS A 10 81.16 1.38 -6.37
C HIS A 10 79.94 0.94 -5.54
N GLN A 11 79.63 -0.37 -5.57
CA GLN A 11 79.86 -1.34 -4.47
C GLN A 11 78.92 -1.14 -3.28
N SER A 12 77.99 -2.06 -3.03
CA SER A 12 78.16 -3.44 -2.54
C SER A 12 78.22 -3.53 -1.02
N SER A 13 77.27 -4.33 -0.52
CA SER A 13 77.32 -5.12 0.70
C SER A 13 77.13 -4.40 2.04
N ARG A 14 76.08 -4.80 2.76
CA ARG A 14 76.18 -5.68 3.96
C ARG A 14 74.86 -5.63 4.74
N SER A 15 74.15 -6.75 4.76
CA SER A 15 73.41 -7.24 5.95
C SER A 15 74.41 -8.12 6.75
N PRO A 16 74.30 -8.38 8.07
CA PRO A 16 73.07 -8.76 8.77
C PRO A 16 72.97 -8.28 10.25
N GLY A 17 71.79 -8.45 10.86
CA GLY A 17 71.61 -8.25 12.30
C GLY A 17 70.29 -8.86 12.79
N MET A 18 70.38 -10.05 13.37
CA MET A 18 69.29 -10.79 14.00
C MET A 18 69.42 -10.61 15.52
N ARG A 19 68.34 -10.25 16.24
CA ARG A 19 67.92 -10.88 17.52
C ARG A 19 66.62 -10.26 18.12
N PRO A 20 65.80 -11.06 18.84
CA PRO A 20 64.51 -10.70 19.48
C PRO A 20 64.67 -10.57 21.03
N PRO A 21 63.62 -10.69 21.90
CA PRO A 21 62.23 -10.21 21.93
C PRO A 21 61.92 -9.37 23.21
N SER A 22 60.63 -9.03 23.41
CA SER A 22 59.98 -8.54 24.66
C SER A 22 60.21 -7.03 24.95
N SER A 23 59.27 -6.22 25.42
CA SER A 23 57.98 -6.46 26.05
C SER A 23 57.24 -5.11 26.16
N ILE A 24 55.94 -5.10 25.85
CA ILE A 24 54.88 -4.29 26.48
C ILE A 24 54.95 -2.75 26.32
N ARG A 25 53.90 -2.16 25.74
CA ARG A 25 52.98 -1.15 26.33
C ARG A 25 52.42 -0.20 25.27
N THR A 26 51.15 -0.44 24.95
CA THR A 26 50.12 0.61 24.82
C THR A 26 50.19 1.55 23.62
N ALA A 27 49.35 1.29 22.61
CA ALA A 27 48.45 2.29 22.02
C ALA A 27 47.48 1.55 21.09
N VAL A 28 46.46 0.91 21.67
CA VAL A 28 45.26 0.50 20.93
C VAL A 28 44.55 1.80 20.55
N THR A 29 44.85 2.32 19.36
CA THR A 29 44.04 3.38 18.76
C THR A 29 42.79 2.71 18.22
N LEU A 30 41.78 2.62 19.07
CA LEU A 30 40.43 2.20 18.72
C LEU A 30 39.83 3.28 17.80
N ALA A 31 40.07 3.15 16.50
CA ALA A 31 39.33 3.91 15.50
C ALA A 31 37.89 3.37 15.49
N ILE A 32 37.05 3.91 16.38
CA ILE A 32 35.60 3.76 16.30
C ILE A 32 35.17 4.54 15.06
N ALA A 33 35.16 3.87 13.91
CA ALA A 33 34.36 4.30 12.79
C ALA A 33 32.90 4.15 13.24
N ALA A 34 32.32 5.25 13.73
CA ALA A 34 30.90 5.36 13.94
C ALA A 34 30.22 5.20 12.58
N MET A 35 29.85 3.95 12.25
CA MET A 35 28.81 3.68 11.27
C MET A 35 27.56 4.35 11.83
N LEU A 36 27.31 5.57 11.35
CA LEU A 36 26.02 6.23 11.44
C LEU A 36 25.06 5.31 10.70
N THR A 37 24.38 4.45 11.46
CA THR A 37 23.27 3.65 10.98
C THR A 37 22.28 4.64 10.38
N ALA A 38 22.14 4.60 9.07
CA ALA A 38 21.14 5.36 8.36
C ALA A 38 19.77 5.01 8.96
N CYS A 39 19.12 5.99 9.59
CA CYS A 39 17.68 5.99 9.57
C CYS A 39 17.32 6.15 8.10
N ALA A 40 17.01 5.05 7.41
CA ALA A 40 16.33 5.14 6.14
C ALA A 40 14.94 5.71 6.45
N PRO A 41 14.60 6.94 6.02
CA PRO A 41 13.20 7.32 5.96
C PRO A 41 12.47 6.29 5.10
N ASN A 42 11.28 5.91 5.52
CA ASN A 42 10.44 4.97 4.79
C ASN A 42 10.05 5.66 3.46
N ASP A 43 10.77 5.37 2.37
CA ASP A 43 10.65 5.97 1.03
C ASP A 43 9.33 5.61 0.33
N ARG A 44 8.22 5.51 1.06
CA ARG A 44 6.91 5.24 0.50
C ARG A 44 6.39 6.41 -0.34
N LEU A 45 6.87 7.62 -0.09
CA LEU A 45 6.55 8.81 -0.89
C LEU A 45 7.16 8.78 -2.30
N GLU A 46 8.33 8.18 -2.50
CA GLU A 46 8.88 7.95 -3.84
C GLU A 46 8.19 6.77 -4.57
N THR A 47 7.58 5.84 -3.83
CA THR A 47 6.89 4.68 -4.43
C THR A 47 5.55 4.96 -5.09
N LEU A 48 5.04 6.21 -5.05
CA LEU A 48 3.79 6.60 -5.71
C LEU A 48 3.97 7.13 -7.14
N GLU A 49 5.19 7.20 -7.68
CA GLU A 49 5.37 7.48 -9.11
C GLU A 49 4.64 6.44 -9.96
N GLY A 50 3.76 6.93 -10.85
CA GLY A 50 2.88 6.07 -11.64
C GLY A 50 1.63 5.58 -10.93
N TRP A 51 1.32 6.08 -9.73
CA TRP A 51 0.03 5.88 -9.07
C TRP A 51 -0.90 7.06 -9.32
N GLN A 52 -2.20 6.80 -9.25
CA GLN A 52 -3.25 7.79 -9.39
C GLN A 52 -4.07 7.85 -8.10
N SER A 53 -4.36 9.05 -7.62
CA SER A 53 -5.20 9.29 -6.45
C SER A 53 -6.66 9.53 -6.82
N TYR A 54 -7.56 9.07 -5.96
CA TYR A 54 -9.01 9.28 -6.03
C TYR A 54 -9.55 9.61 -4.64
N GLY A 55 -10.57 10.47 -4.58
CA GLY A 55 -11.06 11.00 -3.30
C GLY A 55 -10.02 11.87 -2.60
N ASP A 56 -10.02 11.81 -1.27
CA ASP A 56 -9.11 12.60 -0.42
C ASP A 56 -7.81 11.84 -0.11
N ALA A 57 -7.28 11.09 -1.09
CA ALA A 57 -6.10 10.25 -0.89
C ALA A 57 -4.89 11.08 -0.47
N VAL A 58 -4.31 10.74 0.68
CA VAL A 58 -3.07 11.33 1.17
C VAL A 58 -1.96 10.29 1.20
N PRO A 59 -0.69 10.67 1.39
CA PRO A 59 0.36 9.69 1.53
C PRO A 59 0.20 8.88 2.82
N VAL A 60 0.17 7.56 2.68
CA VAL A 60 0.09 6.62 3.80
C VAL A 60 1.49 6.25 4.28
N GLU A 61 1.79 6.32 5.58
CA GLU A 61 3.09 5.87 6.11
C GLU A 61 3.17 4.36 6.34
N SER A 62 2.07 3.73 6.77
CA SER A 62 1.99 2.30 7.10
C SER A 62 0.60 1.73 6.81
N THR A 63 0.51 0.42 6.61
CA THR A 63 -0.73 -0.29 6.29
C THR A 63 -0.92 -1.46 7.26
N VAL A 64 -2.18 -1.79 7.54
CA VAL A 64 -2.57 -2.98 8.31
C VAL A 64 -3.05 -4.08 7.37
N HIS A 65 -2.98 -5.33 7.85
CA HIS A 65 -3.49 -6.47 7.12
C HIS A 65 -5.02 -6.49 7.11
N ILE A 66 -5.61 -6.91 5.99
CA ILE A 66 -7.06 -7.01 5.81
C ILE A 66 -7.69 -7.96 6.85
N ALA A 67 -6.99 -9.06 7.18
CA ALA A 67 -7.41 -10.00 8.22
C ALA A 67 -7.62 -9.36 9.60
N ALA A 68 -6.96 -8.23 9.89
CA ALA A 68 -7.02 -7.56 11.18
C ALA A 68 -8.23 -6.60 11.30
N LEU A 69 -8.90 -6.25 10.19
CA LEU A 69 -9.92 -5.20 10.18
C LEU A 69 -11.12 -5.48 11.09
N GLY A 70 -11.48 -6.75 11.28
CA GLY A 70 -12.57 -7.13 12.17
C GLY A 70 -12.37 -6.71 13.63
N ALA A 71 -11.12 -6.51 14.06
CA ALA A 71 -10.78 -6.05 15.41
C ALA A 71 -10.70 -4.52 15.53
N MET A 72 -10.75 -3.78 14.43
CA MET A 72 -10.44 -2.33 14.37
C MET A 72 -11.67 -1.45 14.14
N ASN A 73 -12.88 -1.97 14.38
CA ASN A 73 -14.13 -1.30 14.01
C ASN A 73 -14.20 0.17 14.46
N GLY A 74 -14.23 1.10 13.51
CA GLY A 74 -14.30 2.54 13.75
C GLY A 74 -12.97 3.28 13.82
N GLU A 75 -11.83 2.59 13.81
CA GLU A 75 -10.50 3.22 13.86
C GLU A 75 -9.98 3.56 12.45
N SER A 76 -9.50 4.80 12.26
CA SER A 76 -8.88 5.18 10.99
C SER A 76 -7.58 4.42 10.77
N THR A 77 -7.43 3.85 9.58
CA THR A 77 -6.28 3.06 9.19
C THR A 77 -6.11 3.06 7.67
N ALA A 78 -5.07 2.37 7.19
CA ALA A 78 -4.86 2.16 5.77
C ALA A 78 -4.61 0.69 5.48
N ILE A 79 -5.10 0.22 4.34
CA ILE A 79 -4.87 -1.14 3.84
C ILE A 79 -4.20 -1.09 2.48
N GLU A 80 -3.56 -2.19 2.13
CA GLU A 80 -2.96 -2.40 0.82
C GLU A 80 -3.42 -3.74 0.26
N GLY A 81 -3.60 -3.81 -1.05
CA GLY A 81 -3.94 -5.06 -1.71
C GLY A 81 -4.08 -4.93 -3.21
N TRP A 82 -4.79 -5.89 -3.80
CA TRP A 82 -5.08 -5.96 -5.22
C TRP A 82 -6.57 -5.79 -5.47
N VAL A 83 -6.93 -4.93 -6.41
CA VAL A 83 -8.32 -4.74 -6.81
C VAL A 83 -8.81 -5.99 -7.55
N GLU A 84 -9.67 -6.76 -6.90
CA GLU A 84 -10.24 -7.98 -7.47
C GLU A 84 -11.53 -7.73 -8.24
N GLY A 85 -12.33 -6.79 -7.76
CA GLY A 85 -13.61 -6.43 -8.37
C GLY A 85 -13.89 -4.94 -8.21
N VAL A 86 -14.64 -4.39 -9.15
CA VAL A 86 -15.10 -3.00 -9.13
C VAL A 86 -16.56 -3.00 -9.58
N CYS A 87 -17.38 -2.08 -9.08
CA CYS A 87 -18.71 -1.85 -9.66
C CYS A 87 -18.59 -1.49 -11.15
N MET A 88 -19.06 -2.35 -12.05
CA MET A 88 -18.95 -2.13 -13.51
C MET A 88 -19.88 -1.03 -14.02
N LYS A 89 -20.88 -0.62 -13.22
CA LYS A 89 -21.77 0.48 -13.57
C LYS A 89 -21.08 1.84 -13.37
N LYS A 90 -20.56 2.08 -12.16
CA LYS A 90 -20.11 3.42 -11.74
C LYS A 90 -18.75 3.46 -11.07
N GLY A 91 -18.20 2.31 -10.64
CA GLY A 91 -17.01 2.30 -9.80
C GLY A 91 -17.25 2.88 -8.41
N CYS A 92 -18.44 2.65 -7.83
CA CYS A 92 -18.84 3.14 -6.50
C CYS A 92 -18.44 2.24 -5.32
N TRP A 93 -17.90 1.07 -5.61
CA TRP A 93 -17.30 0.16 -4.65
C TRP A 93 -16.25 -0.68 -5.38
N MET A 94 -15.34 -1.26 -4.61
CA MET A 94 -14.38 -2.25 -5.08
C MET A 94 -14.17 -3.36 -4.05
N LYS A 95 -13.73 -4.53 -4.51
CA LYS A 95 -13.27 -5.64 -3.68
C LYS A 95 -11.76 -5.67 -3.74
N VAL A 96 -11.12 -5.73 -2.57
CA VAL A 96 -9.66 -5.69 -2.45
C VAL A 96 -9.20 -6.92 -1.72
N ARG A 97 -8.25 -7.63 -2.32
CA ARG A 97 -7.66 -8.86 -1.80
C ARG A 97 -6.24 -8.64 -1.33
N GLU A 98 -5.93 -9.23 -0.18
CA GLU A 98 -4.59 -9.42 0.36
C GLU A 98 -4.44 -10.90 0.73
N GLY A 99 -3.66 -11.67 -0.04
CA GLY A 99 -3.55 -13.12 0.18
C GLY A 99 -4.88 -13.84 -0.02
N GLU A 100 -5.38 -14.51 1.03
CA GLU A 100 -6.68 -15.19 1.04
C GLU A 100 -7.81 -14.29 1.54
N ASP A 101 -7.48 -13.13 2.14
CA ASP A 101 -8.44 -12.21 2.72
C ASP A 101 -8.96 -11.21 1.67
N GLU A 102 -10.26 -10.93 1.69
CA GLU A 102 -10.92 -9.94 0.84
C GLU A 102 -11.76 -8.99 1.70
N VAL A 103 -11.80 -7.71 1.33
CA VAL A 103 -12.72 -6.73 1.93
C VAL A 103 -13.48 -5.96 0.85
N LEU A 104 -14.76 -5.71 1.12
CA LEU A 104 -15.56 -4.76 0.35
C LEU A 104 -15.16 -3.34 0.76
N VAL A 105 -14.70 -2.55 -0.19
CA VAL A 105 -14.38 -1.14 -0.03
C VAL A 105 -15.49 -0.30 -0.64
N ARG A 106 -16.08 0.58 0.17
CA ARG A 106 -17.07 1.58 -0.27
C ARG A 106 -16.50 2.96 -0.05
N PHE A 107 -16.95 3.93 -0.84
CA PHE A 107 -16.49 5.32 -0.71
C PHE A 107 -17.44 6.10 0.17
N ARG A 108 -16.91 6.78 1.19
CA ARG A 108 -17.71 7.54 2.15
C ARG A 108 -18.61 8.53 1.43
N ASP A 109 -19.88 8.59 1.84
CA ASP A 109 -20.90 9.53 1.35
C ASP A 109 -21.08 9.53 -0.18
N TYR A 110 -20.70 8.43 -0.84
CA TYR A 110 -20.68 8.36 -2.31
C TYR A 110 -19.84 9.50 -2.93
N GLY A 111 -18.81 9.96 -2.20
CA GLY A 111 -18.09 11.19 -2.47
C GLY A 111 -17.16 11.12 -3.67
N PHE A 112 -16.79 9.92 -4.12
CA PHE A 112 -16.00 9.72 -5.32
C PHE A 112 -16.19 8.33 -5.93
N PHE A 113 -15.69 8.17 -7.15
CA PHE A 113 -15.69 6.93 -7.89
C PHE A 113 -14.28 6.59 -8.33
N VAL A 114 -14.03 5.31 -8.57
CA VAL A 114 -12.77 4.81 -9.13
C VAL A 114 -12.97 4.32 -10.57
N PRO A 115 -11.89 4.23 -11.36
CA PRO A 115 -11.95 3.70 -12.71
C PRO A 115 -12.45 2.26 -12.73
N ARG A 116 -13.37 1.96 -13.64
CA ARG A 116 -13.98 0.62 -13.75
C ARG A 116 -12.99 -0.43 -14.27
N ASN A 117 -11.94 0.01 -14.95
CA ASN A 117 -10.85 -0.83 -15.43
C ASN A 117 -9.71 -1.01 -14.40
N ALA A 118 -9.92 -0.65 -13.13
CA ALA A 118 -8.90 -0.79 -12.08
C ALA A 118 -8.66 -2.24 -11.62
N ARG A 119 -9.41 -3.24 -12.11
CA ARG A 119 -9.21 -4.65 -11.76
C ARG A 119 -7.78 -5.11 -12.06
N GLY A 120 -7.18 -5.82 -11.12
CA GLY A 120 -5.81 -6.33 -11.19
C GLY A 120 -4.74 -5.27 -10.87
N ARG A 121 -5.12 -4.06 -10.47
CA ARG A 121 -4.16 -3.05 -10.01
C ARG A 121 -3.89 -3.19 -8.52
N ARG A 122 -2.66 -2.86 -8.12
CA ARG A 122 -2.31 -2.66 -6.72
C ARG A 122 -2.98 -1.37 -6.22
N THR A 123 -3.42 -1.37 -4.98
CA THR A 123 -4.10 -0.23 -4.38
C THR A 123 -3.71 -0.05 -2.91
N VAL A 124 -3.65 1.21 -2.47
CA VAL A 124 -3.49 1.62 -1.07
C VAL A 124 -4.67 2.52 -0.73
N ILE A 125 -5.33 2.23 0.39
CA ILE A 125 -6.65 2.80 0.69
C ILE A 125 -6.64 3.25 2.13
N GLU A 126 -7.05 4.50 2.34
CA GLU A 126 -7.27 5.06 3.67
C GLU A 126 -8.74 5.11 4.00
N GLY A 127 -9.06 4.82 5.25
CA GLY A 127 -10.45 4.82 5.68
C GLY A 127 -10.66 4.16 7.02
N VAL A 128 -11.90 3.73 7.23
CA VAL A 128 -12.36 3.19 8.51
C VAL A 128 -13.08 1.85 8.25
N PRO A 129 -12.67 0.74 8.88
CA PRO A 129 -13.43 -0.50 8.83
C PRO A 129 -14.70 -0.36 9.68
N GLN A 130 -15.80 -0.87 9.16
CA GLN A 130 -17.10 -0.87 9.79
C GLN A 130 -17.76 -2.25 9.64
N VAL A 131 -18.32 -2.77 10.73
CA VAL A 131 -19.22 -3.93 10.65
C VAL A 131 -20.58 -3.44 10.16
N ARG A 132 -21.05 -3.95 9.02
CA ARG A 132 -22.34 -3.60 8.43
C ARG A 132 -23.17 -4.84 8.14
N VAL A 133 -24.48 -4.72 8.33
CA VAL A 133 -25.47 -5.68 7.85
C VAL A 133 -25.99 -5.20 6.51
N PHE A 134 -25.88 -6.04 5.48
CA PHE A 134 -26.54 -5.82 4.20
C PHE A 134 -27.79 -6.70 4.11
N ASP A 135 -28.91 -6.09 3.78
CA ASP A 135 -30.13 -6.83 3.48
C ASP A 135 -30.07 -7.54 2.11
N VAL A 136 -31.09 -8.33 1.80
CA VAL A 136 -31.17 -9.11 0.55
C VAL A 136 -31.16 -8.21 -0.68
N GLU A 137 -31.83 -7.06 -0.66
CA GLU A 137 -31.88 -6.12 -1.79
C GLU A 137 -30.49 -5.53 -2.05
N GLN A 138 -29.81 -5.12 -0.98
CA GLN A 138 -28.46 -4.56 -1.03
C GLN A 138 -27.44 -5.58 -1.55
N ARG A 139 -27.48 -6.82 -1.05
CA ARG A 139 -26.59 -7.90 -1.53
C ARG A 139 -26.84 -8.22 -3.01
N ARG A 140 -28.10 -8.26 -3.45
CA ARG A 140 -28.45 -8.44 -4.86
C ARG A 140 -27.96 -7.28 -5.73
N HIS A 141 -28.03 -6.05 -5.24
CA HIS A 141 -27.50 -4.88 -5.94
C HIS A 141 -25.97 -4.97 -6.10
N LEU A 142 -25.24 -5.33 -5.05
CA LEU A 142 -23.79 -5.58 -5.10
C LEU A 142 -23.43 -6.66 -6.15
N ALA A 143 -24.17 -7.78 -6.15
CA ALA A 143 -23.95 -8.87 -7.10
C ALA A 143 -24.24 -8.46 -8.56
N SER A 144 -25.35 -7.73 -8.78
CA SER A 144 -25.67 -7.17 -10.10
C SER A 144 -24.58 -6.22 -10.61
N ASP A 145 -24.07 -5.36 -9.75
CA ASP A 145 -22.99 -4.42 -10.09
C ASP A 145 -21.66 -5.11 -10.37
N ALA A 146 -21.44 -6.28 -9.75
CA ALA A 146 -20.29 -7.14 -10.01
C ALA A 146 -20.41 -7.95 -11.31
N GLY A 147 -21.59 -7.92 -11.97
CA GLY A 147 -21.87 -8.68 -13.19
C GLY A 147 -22.27 -10.14 -12.95
N ALA A 148 -22.77 -10.47 -11.75
CA ALA A 148 -23.31 -11.79 -11.46
C ALA A 148 -24.52 -12.13 -12.34
N THR A 149 -24.75 -13.42 -12.57
CA THR A 149 -25.90 -13.93 -13.32
C THR A 149 -27.20 -13.83 -12.52
N GLU A 150 -28.35 -13.83 -13.20
CA GLU A 150 -29.66 -13.83 -12.56
C GLU A 150 -29.85 -15.00 -11.57
N ALA A 151 -29.26 -16.16 -11.86
CA ALA A 151 -29.31 -17.32 -10.97
C ALA A 151 -28.52 -17.09 -9.68
N GLU A 152 -27.32 -16.50 -9.77
CA GLU A 152 -26.50 -16.14 -8.60
C GLU A 152 -27.16 -15.06 -7.76
N ILE A 153 -27.78 -14.06 -8.40
CA ILE A 153 -28.53 -12.99 -7.71
C ILE A 153 -29.78 -13.57 -7.02
N ALA A 154 -30.51 -14.47 -7.68
CA ALA A 154 -31.70 -15.11 -7.12
C ALA A 154 -31.37 -16.02 -5.92
N ALA A 155 -30.17 -16.61 -5.88
CA ALA A 155 -29.70 -17.43 -4.77
C ALA A 155 -29.42 -16.62 -3.49
N ILE A 156 -29.31 -15.29 -3.57
CA ILE A 156 -29.18 -14.42 -2.40
C ILE A 156 -30.57 -14.27 -1.77
N THR A 157 -30.80 -14.96 -0.66
CA THR A 157 -32.10 -15.00 0.04
C THR A 157 -32.06 -14.53 1.49
N GLU A 158 -30.86 -14.27 2.02
CA GLU A 158 -30.65 -13.90 3.43
C GLU A 158 -29.78 -12.65 3.56
N PRO A 159 -29.93 -11.86 4.65
CA PRO A 159 -28.99 -10.78 4.95
C PRO A 159 -27.60 -11.33 5.31
N GLU A 160 -26.59 -10.47 5.26
CA GLU A 160 -25.21 -10.83 5.63
C GLU A 160 -24.56 -9.69 6.41
N THR A 161 -23.90 -10.07 7.51
CA THR A 161 -23.04 -9.17 8.27
C THR A 161 -21.61 -9.35 7.79
N GLN A 162 -20.97 -8.27 7.35
CA GLN A 162 -19.58 -8.28 6.90
C GLN A 162 -18.84 -7.02 7.34
N VAL A 163 -17.52 -7.11 7.37
CA VAL A 163 -16.65 -5.93 7.48
C VAL A 163 -16.62 -5.22 6.12
N VAL A 164 -16.79 -3.90 6.16
CA VAL A 164 -16.71 -3.00 5.02
C VAL A 164 -15.66 -1.95 5.34
N PHE A 165 -14.76 -1.68 4.41
CA PHE A 165 -13.80 -0.60 4.54
C PHE A 165 -14.37 0.67 3.91
N MET A 166 -14.71 1.66 4.73
CA MET A 166 -15.23 2.95 4.28
C MET A 166 -14.05 3.85 3.94
N ALA A 167 -13.74 3.97 2.65
CA ALA A 167 -12.59 4.70 2.14
C ALA A 167 -12.87 6.20 2.03
N ASP A 168 -11.89 6.97 2.48
CA ASP A 168 -11.80 8.43 2.33
C ASP A 168 -10.97 8.78 1.09
N GLY A 169 -9.94 7.97 0.79
CA GLY A 169 -9.08 8.14 -0.37
C GLY A 169 -8.43 6.85 -0.83
N VAL A 170 -8.15 6.77 -2.13
CA VAL A 170 -7.57 5.58 -2.77
C VAL A 170 -6.42 5.97 -3.70
N TRP A 171 -5.30 5.27 -3.56
CA TRP A 171 -4.24 5.22 -4.56
C TRP A 171 -4.39 3.96 -5.40
N ILE A 172 -4.31 4.07 -6.72
CA ILE A 172 -4.33 2.94 -7.64
C ILE A 172 -3.09 2.99 -8.53
N GLN A 173 -2.35 1.89 -8.59
CA GLN A 173 -1.13 1.79 -9.38
C GLN A 173 -1.42 1.72 -10.88
N GLY A 174 -0.63 2.45 -11.65
CA GLY A 174 -0.51 2.33 -13.10
C GLY A 174 -1.25 3.43 -13.87
N GLY A 175 -0.78 3.70 -15.09
CA GLY A 175 -1.45 4.55 -16.07
C GLY A 175 -2.53 3.82 -16.87
N GLY A 176 -3.22 4.56 -17.75
CA GLY A 176 -4.25 4.01 -18.65
C GLY A 176 -5.54 3.60 -17.95
N LEU A 177 -5.77 4.11 -16.73
CA LEU A 177 -7.07 4.02 -16.10
C LEU A 177 -8.05 4.99 -16.77
N ASP A 178 -9.29 4.55 -16.91
CA ASP A 178 -10.34 5.39 -17.49
C ASP A 178 -10.69 6.53 -16.52
N GLU A 179 -11.25 7.61 -17.05
CA GLU A 179 -11.84 8.65 -16.20
C GLU A 179 -12.95 8.04 -15.33
N PRO A 180 -12.98 8.32 -14.00
CA PRO A 180 -14.06 7.88 -13.14
C PRO A 180 -15.42 8.33 -13.66
N TYR A 181 -16.46 7.56 -13.33
CA TYR A 181 -17.82 7.94 -13.65
C TYR A 181 -18.15 9.31 -13.04
N ALA A 182 -18.57 10.26 -13.86
CA ALA A 182 -19.07 11.55 -13.42
C ALA A 182 -20.53 11.68 -13.87
N PRO A 183 -21.52 11.59 -12.96
CA PRO A 183 -22.90 11.70 -13.36
C PRO A 183 -23.21 13.13 -13.84
N PRO A 184 -24.05 13.30 -14.89
CA PRO A 184 -24.37 14.62 -15.43
C PRO A 184 -25.23 15.49 -14.49
N ALA A 185 -25.80 14.89 -13.43
CA ALA A 185 -26.54 15.55 -12.37
C ALA A 185 -26.39 14.78 -11.06
N PRO A 186 -26.62 15.39 -9.88
CA PRO A 186 -26.63 14.68 -8.61
C PRO A 186 -27.63 13.53 -8.65
N GLU A 187 -27.14 12.30 -8.52
CA GLU A 187 -27.98 11.12 -8.47
C GLU A 187 -28.53 10.92 -7.05
N GLY A 188 -29.67 10.23 -6.94
CA GLY A 188 -30.22 9.85 -5.65
C GLY A 188 -29.24 9.00 -4.83
N PRO A 189 -29.47 8.86 -3.51
CA PRO A 189 -28.55 8.17 -2.61
C PRO A 189 -28.32 6.73 -3.06
N CYS A 190 -27.10 6.21 -2.86
CA CYS A 190 -26.79 4.83 -3.17
C CYS A 190 -27.73 3.90 -2.38
N PRO A 191 -28.40 2.92 -3.02
CA PRO A 191 -29.28 1.98 -2.31
C PRO A 191 -28.60 1.25 -1.15
N LEU A 192 -27.28 1.11 -1.22
CA LEU A 192 -26.43 0.47 -0.22
C LEU A 192 -26.14 1.35 1.01
N ASP A 193 -26.52 2.62 0.99
CA ASP A 193 -26.40 3.54 2.14
C ASP A 193 -27.71 3.65 2.93
N LYS A 194 -28.79 3.00 2.47
CA LYS A 194 -29.97 2.82 3.30
C LYS A 194 -29.56 2.08 4.57
N GLU A 195 -29.91 2.64 5.73
CA GLU A 195 -29.75 1.93 6.99
C GLU A 195 -30.52 0.61 6.91
N PRO A 196 -29.94 -0.51 7.38
CA PRO A 196 -30.67 -1.76 7.43
C PRO A 196 -31.93 -1.51 8.24
N ASN A 197 -33.06 -2.06 7.80
CA ASN A 197 -34.31 -1.99 8.52
C ASN A 197 -34.17 -2.80 9.82
N VAL A 198 -33.53 -2.21 10.83
CA VAL A 198 -33.50 -2.72 12.19
C VAL A 198 -34.93 -2.50 12.67
N SER A 199 -35.77 -3.52 12.54
CA SER A 199 -37.04 -3.56 13.24
C SER A 199 -36.74 -3.19 14.69
N GLU A 200 -37.28 -2.07 15.14
CA GLU A 200 -37.13 -1.49 16.48
C GLU A 200 -37.81 -2.38 17.55
N ASP A 201 -37.54 -3.68 17.55
CA ASP A 201 -38.05 -4.62 18.53
C ASP A 201 -36.99 -4.83 19.60
N ARG A 202 -36.93 -3.88 20.53
CA ARG A 202 -36.21 -3.98 21.79
C ARG A 202 -37.02 -3.41 22.93
#